data_AF-A0AAW9MUI2-F1
#
_entry.id   AF-A0AAW9MUI2-F1
#
_cell.length_a   1.000
_cell.length_b   1.000
_cell.length_c   1.000
_cell.angle_alpha   90.00
_cell.angle_beta   90.00
_cell.angle_gamma   90.00
#
_symmetry.space_group_name_H-M   'P 1'
#
loop_
_entity.id
_entity.type
_entity.pdbx_description
1 polymer ?
#
loop_
_entity_poly.entity_id
_entity_poly.type
_entity_poly.pdbx_seq_one_letter_code
_entity_poly.pdbx_strand_id
1 'polypeptide(L)'
;MLNEGWDVLNLFDIVRLYETRDGKNGKPGKTTISEAQLIGRGARYCPFKIEDDQPRNKRKYDYDVTNENRILETLLYHSMQDSRYISELRYELKQTGLLADAPMEINYILKDEFKQSDFFREAYVFSNRKVEKSKKSVMGIDKKMRNGFYQYKVSSGSSFIYGLFDEEKNQY
;
A
#
# COMPACT_ATOMS: atom_id res chain seq x y z
N MET A 1 -5.54 11.13 0.91
CA MET A 1 -4.14 11.61 0.81
C MET A 1 -3.34 10.85 1.85
N LEU A 2 -2.46 9.94 1.41
CA LEU A 2 -1.69 9.04 2.28
C LEU A 2 -0.44 9.78 2.78
N ASN A 3 -0.59 10.60 3.81
CA ASN A 3 0.45 11.59 4.12
C ASN A 3 1.46 11.12 5.16
N GLU A 4 1.11 10.24 6.09
CA GLU A 4 2.01 9.82 7.18
C GLU A 4 1.62 8.41 7.67
N GLY A 5 2.60 7.53 7.90
CA GLY A 5 2.39 6.20 8.51
C GLY A 5 2.75 4.98 7.64
N TRP A 6 3.07 5.17 6.36
CA TRP A 6 3.52 4.08 5.49
C TRP A 6 5.05 3.97 5.53
N ASP A 7 5.54 3.29 6.56
CA ASP A 7 6.89 2.76 6.62
C ASP A 7 6.81 1.24 6.82
N VAL A 8 6.66 0.53 5.71
CA VAL A 8 6.37 -0.91 5.67
C VAL A 8 7.54 -1.59 4.96
N LEU A 9 8.34 -2.36 5.70
CA LEU A 9 9.55 -3.02 5.19
C LEU A 9 9.28 -4.08 4.10
N ASN A 10 8.05 -4.53 3.98
CA ASN A 10 7.58 -5.53 3.01
C ASN A 10 6.63 -4.92 1.96
N LEU A 11 6.82 -3.65 1.62
CA LEU A 11 6.09 -3.00 0.52
C LEU A 11 6.78 -3.30 -0.81
N PHE A 12 6.21 -4.21 -1.59
CA PHE A 12 6.75 -4.63 -2.89
C PHE A 12 5.94 -4.10 -4.07
N ASP A 13 4.70 -3.66 -3.83
CA ASP A 13 3.82 -3.19 -4.89
C ASP A 13 2.90 -2.07 -4.41
N ILE A 14 2.68 -1.08 -5.27
CA ILE A 14 1.77 0.05 -5.04
C ILE A 14 0.85 0.17 -6.26
N VAL A 15 -0.46 0.02 -6.04
CA VAL A 15 -1.49 0.16 -7.08
C VAL A 15 -2.25 1.47 -6.90
N ARG A 16 -2.11 2.38 -7.87
CA ARG A 16 -2.89 3.62 -7.96
C ARG A 16 -4.18 3.40 -8.75
N LEU A 17 -5.31 3.52 -8.06
CA LEU A 17 -6.66 3.26 -8.60
C LEU A 17 -7.50 4.51 -8.91
N TYR A 18 -6.98 5.71 -8.69
CA TYR A 18 -7.72 6.96 -8.89
C TYR A 18 -7.07 7.83 -9.96
N GLU A 19 -7.87 8.66 -10.63
CA GLU A 19 -7.41 9.54 -11.72
C GLU A 19 -7.09 10.96 -11.27
N THR A 20 -7.33 11.32 -10.00
CA THR A 20 -7.14 12.69 -9.51
C THR A 20 -5.70 13.16 -9.70
N ARG A 21 -5.55 14.26 -10.44
CA ARG A 21 -4.28 14.91 -10.76
C ARG A 21 -4.37 16.40 -10.50
N ASP A 22 -3.41 16.93 -9.75
CA ASP A 22 -3.36 18.35 -9.35
C ASP A 22 -2.24 19.15 -10.06
N GLY A 23 -1.55 18.54 -11.04
CA GLY A 23 -0.45 19.16 -11.79
C GLY A 23 -0.91 20.28 -12.72
N LYS A 24 -0.18 21.41 -12.74
CA LYS A 24 -0.38 22.56 -13.64
C LYS A 24 0.96 23.02 -14.23
N ASN A 25 0.95 23.43 -15.50
CA ASN A 25 2.10 24.04 -16.21
C ASN A 25 3.41 23.23 -16.13
N GLY A 26 3.34 21.91 -16.32
CA GLY A 26 4.52 21.04 -16.31
C GLY A 26 5.18 20.86 -14.93
N LYS A 27 4.60 21.41 -13.87
CA LYS A 27 5.01 21.17 -12.49
C LYS A 27 4.14 20.08 -11.87
N PRO A 28 4.75 19.07 -11.24
CA PRO A 28 4.02 18.01 -10.56
C PRO A 28 3.15 18.57 -9.44
N GLY A 29 1.91 18.09 -9.36
CA GLY A 29 0.98 18.46 -8.30
C GLY A 29 1.42 17.92 -6.94
N LYS A 30 0.83 18.44 -5.85
CA LYS A 30 1.10 17.95 -4.48
C LYS A 30 0.90 16.44 -4.35
N THR A 31 -0.12 15.91 -5.01
CA THR A 31 -0.41 14.47 -5.05
C THR A 31 0.73 13.68 -5.69
N THR A 32 1.25 14.09 -6.85
CA THR A 32 2.38 13.43 -7.53
C THR A 32 3.66 13.45 -6.68
N ILE A 33 3.94 14.58 -6.01
CA ILE A 33 5.09 14.70 -5.09
C ILE A 33 4.94 13.73 -3.91
N SER A 34 3.75 13.66 -3.31
CA SER A 34 3.49 12.72 -2.21
C SER A 34 3.61 11.25 -2.64
N GLU A 35 3.21 10.92 -3.86
CA GLU A 35 3.36 9.58 -4.44
C GLU A 35 4.83 9.24 -4.72
N ALA A 36 5.62 10.17 -5.28
CA ALA A 36 7.06 9.97 -5.47
C ALA A 36 7.79 9.72 -4.13
N GLN A 37 7.40 10.45 -3.08
CA GLN A 37 7.91 10.22 -1.73
C GLN A 37 7.50 8.85 -1.17
N LEU A 38 6.26 8.41 -1.40
CA LEU A 38 5.80 7.07 -1.00
C LEU A 38 6.60 5.97 -1.70
N ILE A 39 6.86 6.12 -3.01
CA ILE A 39 7.74 5.23 -3.77
C ILE A 39 9.14 5.22 -3.17
N GLY A 40 9.70 6.39 -2.83
CA GLY A 40 11.01 6.48 -2.18
C GLY A 40 11.07 5.80 -0.80
N ARG A 41 9.97 5.81 -0.05
CA ARG A 41 9.86 5.05 1.22
C ARG A 41 9.76 3.55 0.98
N GLY A 42 9.12 3.11 -0.11
CA GLY A 42 9.00 1.70 -0.50
C GLY A 42 10.27 1.12 -1.14
N ALA A 43 11.05 1.93 -1.85
CA ALA A 43 12.24 1.51 -2.60
C ALA A 43 13.48 1.23 -1.71
N ARG A 44 13.25 0.79 -0.47
CA ARG A 44 14.30 0.50 0.51
C ARG A 44 14.91 -0.87 0.28
N TYR A 45 16.10 -1.07 0.86
CA TYR A 45 16.73 -2.38 0.92
C TYR A 45 15.91 -3.32 1.80
N CYS A 46 15.46 -4.44 1.23
CA CYS A 46 14.97 -5.57 2.02
C CYS A 46 16.19 -6.26 2.67
N PRO A 47 16.32 -6.29 4.01
CA PRO A 47 17.53 -6.78 4.65
C PRO A 47 17.51 -8.31 4.78
N PHE A 48 17.86 -9.01 3.70
CA PHE A 48 17.90 -10.48 3.68
C PHE A 48 19.29 -11.04 3.31
N LYS A 49 19.52 -12.28 3.72
CA LYS A 49 20.70 -13.09 3.37
C LYS A 49 20.21 -14.48 2.97
N ILE A 50 20.76 -15.02 1.89
CA ILE A 50 20.55 -16.41 1.47
C ILE A 50 21.80 -17.21 1.80
N GLU A 51 22.95 -16.69 1.41
CA GLU A 51 24.27 -17.22 1.75
C GLU A 51 24.96 -16.35 2.81
N ASP A 52 25.86 -16.94 3.60
CA ASP A 52 26.51 -16.26 4.72
C ASP A 52 27.39 -15.08 4.30
N ASP A 53 28.01 -15.19 3.12
CA ASP A 53 28.91 -14.20 2.52
C ASP A 53 28.18 -12.98 1.94
N GLN A 54 26.85 -13.05 1.79
CA GLN A 54 26.07 -11.97 1.19
C GLN A 54 25.93 -10.75 2.12
N PRO A 55 26.06 -9.53 1.59
CA PRO A 55 25.85 -8.31 2.37
C PRO A 55 24.36 -8.13 2.69
N ARG A 56 23.97 -8.17 3.98
CA ARG A 56 22.56 -8.11 4.41
C ARG A 56 21.83 -6.84 3.95
N ASN A 57 22.50 -5.69 3.99
CA ASN A 57 21.88 -4.37 3.81
C ASN A 57 22.22 -3.74 2.45
N LYS A 58 22.38 -4.55 1.40
CA LYS A 58 22.68 -4.11 0.03
C LYS A 58 21.85 -4.91 -0.97
N ARG A 59 21.54 -4.27 -2.12
CA ARG A 59 20.96 -4.95 -3.29
C ARG A 59 22.00 -5.88 -3.91
N LYS A 60 21.54 -7.00 -4.44
CA LYS A 60 22.35 -8.12 -4.93
C LYS A 60 22.01 -8.46 -6.38
N TYR A 61 20.75 -8.33 -6.77
CA TYR A 61 20.20 -8.93 -7.99
C TYR A 61 19.71 -7.92 -9.02
N ASP A 62 20.13 -6.65 -8.92
CA ASP A 62 19.69 -5.58 -9.84
C ASP A 62 19.93 -5.91 -11.32
N TYR A 63 21.05 -6.56 -11.60
CA TYR A 63 21.47 -6.95 -12.95
C TYR A 63 21.16 -8.42 -13.30
N ASP A 64 20.71 -9.23 -12.34
CA ASP A 64 20.39 -10.65 -12.55
C ASP A 64 18.88 -10.85 -12.67
N VAL A 65 18.37 -10.63 -13.89
CA VAL A 65 16.94 -10.77 -14.21
C VAL A 65 16.41 -12.19 -14.06
N THR A 66 17.30 -13.20 -14.00
CA THR A 66 16.92 -14.61 -13.90
C THR A 66 16.80 -15.08 -12.45
N ASN A 67 17.31 -14.31 -11.48
CA ASN A 67 17.24 -14.66 -10.08
C ASN A 67 15.81 -14.54 -9.54
N GLU A 68 15.29 -15.63 -8.96
CA GLU A 68 13.97 -15.63 -8.34
C GLU A 68 13.88 -14.63 -7.16
N ASN A 69 14.99 -14.41 -6.44
CA ASN A 69 15.03 -13.51 -5.29
C ASN A 69 15.10 -12.03 -5.67
N ARG A 70 15.26 -11.70 -6.96
CA ARG A 70 15.22 -10.32 -7.46
C ARG A 70 13.90 -9.62 -7.11
N ILE A 71 12.81 -10.37 -6.99
CA ILE A 71 11.51 -9.83 -6.59
C ILE A 71 11.56 -9.14 -5.22
N LEU A 72 12.43 -9.59 -4.31
CA LEU A 72 12.62 -8.99 -2.98
C LEU A 72 13.34 -7.64 -3.03
N GLU A 73 13.92 -7.28 -4.17
CA GLU A 73 14.64 -6.02 -4.42
C GLU A 73 13.94 -5.16 -5.49
N THR A 74 12.75 -5.57 -5.92
CA THR A 74 11.96 -4.90 -6.97
C THR A 74 10.70 -4.31 -6.35
N LEU A 75 10.55 -2.99 -6.44
CA LEU A 75 9.30 -2.30 -6.13
C LEU A 75 8.52 -2.07 -7.42
N LEU A 76 7.30 -2.59 -7.49
CA LEU A 76 6.37 -2.34 -8.59
C LEU A 76 5.47 -1.15 -8.25
N TYR A 77 5.26 -0.29 -9.24
CA TYR A 77 4.31 0.81 -9.17
C TYR A 77 3.37 0.71 -10.35
N HIS A 78 2.09 0.49 -10.06
CA HIS A 78 1.04 0.35 -11.05
C HIS A 78 0.16 1.59 -11.08
N SER A 79 -0.02 2.16 -12.26
CA SER A 79 -0.97 3.25 -12.49
C SER A 79 -1.76 3.00 -13.76
N MET A 80 -2.98 3.53 -13.82
CA MET A 80 -3.72 3.61 -15.08
C MET A 80 -2.91 4.43 -16.10
N GLN A 81 -3.10 4.13 -17.40
CA GLN A 81 -2.37 4.74 -18.51
C GLN A 81 -2.74 6.23 -18.68
N ASP A 82 -2.12 7.11 -17.87
CA ASP A 82 -2.19 8.57 -18.03
C ASP A 82 -0.80 9.10 -18.39
N SER A 83 -0.61 9.43 -19.66
CA SER A 83 0.69 9.87 -20.20
C SER A 83 1.25 11.11 -19.53
N ARG A 84 0.39 12.05 -19.09
CA ARG A 84 0.84 13.29 -18.45
C ARG A 84 1.23 13.04 -17.01
N TYR A 85 0.43 12.28 -16.27
CA TYR A 85 0.76 11.87 -14.92
C TYR A 85 2.08 11.07 -14.87
N ILE A 86 2.25 10.09 -15.75
CA ILE A 86 3.48 9.28 -15.83
C ILE A 86 4.70 10.18 -16.10
N SER A 87 4.54 11.20 -16.95
CA SER A 87 5.60 12.16 -17.23
C SER A 87 5.98 12.99 -16.00
N GLU A 88 4.99 13.50 -15.27
CA GLU A 88 5.20 14.25 -14.01
C GLU A 88 5.85 13.37 -12.93
N LEU A 89 5.40 12.11 -12.79
CA LEU A 89 5.97 11.16 -11.84
C LEU A 89 7.43 10.81 -12.19
N ARG A 90 7.73 10.51 -13.46
CA ARG A 90 9.09 10.22 -13.92
C ARG A 90 10.02 11.41 -13.70
N TYR A 91 9.52 12.63 -13.88
CA TYR A 91 10.28 13.83 -13.58
C TYR A 91 10.67 13.90 -12.10
N GLU A 92 9.71 13.75 -11.18
CA GLU A 92 9.99 13.76 -9.73
C GLU A 92 10.92 12.61 -9.30
N LEU A 93 10.71 11.41 -9.83
CA LEU A 93 11.56 10.26 -9.51
C LEU A 93 13.01 10.45 -9.99
N LYS A 94 13.22 11.13 -11.12
CA LYS A 94 14.56 11.53 -11.57
C LYS A 94 15.17 12.59 -10.66
N GLN A 95 14.40 13.62 -10.29
CA GLN A 95 14.88 14.68 -9.39
C GLN A 95 15.28 14.14 -8.00
N THR A 96 14.58 13.11 -7.53
CA THR A 96 14.88 12.44 -6.25
C THR A 96 15.98 11.38 -6.37
N GLY A 97 16.48 11.08 -7.58
CA GLY A 97 17.51 10.07 -7.82
C GLY A 97 17.01 8.62 -7.74
N LEU A 98 15.69 8.40 -7.68
CA LEU A 98 15.07 7.06 -7.64
C LEU A 98 14.94 6.43 -9.03
N LEU A 99 14.98 7.23 -10.09
CA LEU A 99 14.93 6.77 -11.48
C LEU A 99 16.15 7.27 -12.26
N ALA A 100 16.79 6.38 -13.02
CA ALA A 100 17.89 6.73 -13.91
C ALA A 100 17.43 7.64 -15.07
N ASP A 101 18.35 8.40 -15.65
CA ASP A 101 18.05 9.34 -16.75
C ASP A 101 17.54 8.65 -18.02
N ALA A 102 18.03 7.45 -18.31
CA ALA A 102 17.62 6.61 -19.42
C ALA A 102 17.04 5.27 -18.91
N PRO A 103 15.77 5.23 -18.49
CA PRO A 103 15.13 3.99 -18.08
C PRO A 103 14.91 3.07 -19.29
N MET A 104 15.12 1.77 -19.10
CA MET A 104 14.75 0.75 -20.08
C MET A 104 13.23 0.59 -20.08
N GLU A 105 12.60 0.78 -21.25
CA GLU A 105 11.17 0.54 -21.42
C GLU A 105 10.94 -0.88 -21.94
N ILE A 106 10.13 -1.64 -21.19
CA ILE A 106 9.75 -3.02 -21.54
C ILE A 106 8.25 -3.04 -21.75
N ASN A 107 7.83 -3.47 -22.94
CA ASN A 107 6.42 -3.68 -23.24
C ASN A 107 6.02 -5.11 -22.87
N TYR A 108 5.12 -5.23 -21.89
CA TYR A 108 4.51 -6.51 -21.55
C TYR A 108 3.41 -6.83 -22.56
N ILE A 109 3.66 -7.83 -23.40
CA ILE A 109 2.67 -8.32 -24.37
C ILE A 109 2.24 -9.71 -23.91
N LEU A 110 0.93 -9.93 -23.83
CA LEU A 110 0.40 -11.27 -23.62
C LEU A 110 0.84 -12.17 -24.77
N LYS A 111 1.44 -13.30 -24.43
CA LYS A 111 1.86 -14.29 -25.43
C LYS A 111 0.65 -14.75 -26.25
N ASP A 112 0.85 -14.95 -27.55
CA ASP A 112 -0.25 -15.36 -28.42
C ASP A 112 -0.77 -16.76 -28.07
N GLU A 113 0.10 -17.66 -27.59
CA GLU A 113 -0.29 -18.96 -27.02
C GLU A 113 -1.28 -18.81 -25.85
N PHE A 114 -1.07 -17.84 -24.97
CA PHE A 114 -1.94 -17.61 -23.82
C PHE A 114 -3.30 -17.04 -24.25
N LYS A 115 -3.34 -16.12 -25.22
CA LYS A 115 -4.59 -15.57 -25.77
C LYS A 115 -5.47 -16.62 -26.46
N GLN A 116 -4.87 -17.72 -26.91
CA GLN A 116 -5.57 -18.83 -27.54
C GLN A 116 -6.11 -19.84 -26.52
N SER A 117 -5.68 -19.78 -25.26
CA SER A 117 -6.11 -20.71 -24.22
C SER A 117 -7.60 -20.54 -23.88
N ASP A 118 -8.25 -21.65 -23.53
CA ASP A 118 -9.64 -21.67 -23.05
C ASP A 118 -9.78 -20.82 -21.78
N PHE A 119 -8.75 -20.79 -20.93
CA PHE A 119 -8.73 -19.91 -19.77
C PHE A 119 -8.86 -18.43 -20.18
N PHE A 120 -8.08 -17.95 -21.14
CA PHE A 120 -8.19 -16.54 -21.56
C PHE A 120 -9.53 -16.23 -22.24
N ARG A 121 -10.10 -17.18 -22.99
CA ARG A 121 -11.32 -16.99 -23.78
C ARG A 121 -12.61 -17.17 -22.99
N GLU A 122 -12.60 -18.07 -22.01
CA GLU A 122 -13.80 -18.58 -21.34
C GLU A 122 -13.79 -18.38 -19.82
N ALA A 123 -12.68 -17.91 -19.21
CA ALA A 123 -12.65 -17.71 -17.76
C ALA A 123 -13.65 -16.65 -17.29
N TYR A 124 -14.27 -16.94 -16.15
CA TYR A 124 -15.17 -16.01 -15.47
C TYR A 124 -14.38 -15.04 -14.59
N VAL A 125 -14.59 -13.75 -14.81
CA VAL A 125 -14.09 -12.69 -13.93
C VAL A 125 -15.21 -12.26 -12.98
N PHE A 126 -15.05 -12.59 -11.70
CA PHE A 126 -15.99 -12.15 -10.66
C PHE A 126 -15.53 -10.80 -10.11
N SER A 127 -16.36 -9.76 -10.29
CA SER A 127 -16.14 -8.46 -9.66
C SER A 127 -17.14 -8.26 -8.52
N ASN A 128 -16.62 -7.91 -7.34
CA ASN A 128 -17.45 -7.56 -6.20
C ASN A 128 -17.86 -6.09 -6.31
N ARG A 129 -19.16 -5.81 -6.18
CA ARG A 129 -19.67 -4.44 -6.02
C ARG A 129 -20.06 -4.19 -4.57
N LYS A 130 -19.70 -3.01 -4.05
CA LYS A 130 -20.18 -2.57 -2.75
C LYS A 130 -21.69 -2.33 -2.84
N VAL A 131 -22.46 -3.06 -2.05
CA VAL A 131 -23.91 -2.82 -1.91
C VAL A 131 -24.12 -2.01 -0.64
N GLU A 132 -24.71 -0.83 -0.78
CA GLU A 132 -25.05 0.00 0.37
C GLU A 132 -26.15 -0.70 1.20
N LYS A 133 -25.80 -1.12 2.42
CA LYS A 133 -26.79 -1.61 3.37
C LYS A 133 -27.49 -0.42 4.02
N SER A 134 -28.80 -0.32 3.77
CA SER A 134 -29.67 0.61 4.47
C SER A 134 -29.56 0.44 5.98
N LYS A 135 -29.30 1.54 6.71
CA LYS A 135 -29.30 1.57 8.17
C LYS A 135 -30.71 1.65 8.79
N LYS A 136 -31.79 1.56 7.99
CA LYS A 136 -33.18 1.64 8.48
C LYS A 136 -33.51 0.60 9.57
N SER A 137 -32.86 -0.55 9.57
CA SER A 137 -33.03 -1.61 10.59
C SER A 137 -31.98 -1.57 11.70
N VAL A 138 -31.00 -0.67 11.64
CA VAL A 138 -29.93 -0.55 12.65
C VAL A 138 -30.43 0.35 13.77
N MET A 139 -31.10 -0.25 14.76
CA MET A 139 -31.60 0.43 15.96
C MET A 139 -30.50 0.61 17.03
N GLY A 140 -29.23 0.57 16.62
CA GLY A 140 -28.03 0.70 17.45
C GLY A 140 -27.22 -0.60 17.59
N ILE A 141 -26.25 -0.60 18.50
CA ILE A 141 -25.32 -1.71 18.78
C ILE A 141 -26.10 -3.00 19.11
N ASP A 142 -25.59 -4.18 18.77
CA ASP A 142 -26.24 -5.46 19.13
C ASP A 142 -26.46 -5.56 20.65
N LYS A 143 -27.61 -6.07 21.10
CA LYS A 143 -27.90 -6.31 22.53
C LYS A 143 -26.82 -7.19 23.19
N LYS A 144 -26.21 -8.12 22.45
CA LYS A 144 -25.10 -8.94 22.96
C LYS A 144 -23.88 -8.12 23.33
N MET A 145 -23.59 -7.06 22.56
CA MET A 145 -22.47 -6.16 22.82
C MET A 145 -22.83 -5.13 23.91
N ARG A 146 -24.06 -4.61 23.91
CA ARG A 146 -24.53 -3.65 24.94
C ARG A 146 -24.62 -4.27 26.34
N ASN A 147 -25.07 -5.51 26.42
CA ASN A 147 -25.29 -6.20 27.70
C ASN A 147 -24.14 -7.15 28.05
N GLY A 148 -23.06 -7.13 27.27
CA GLY A 148 -21.88 -7.94 27.54
C GLY A 148 -21.13 -7.37 28.73
N PHE A 149 -20.99 -8.16 29.80
CA PHE A 149 -20.09 -7.84 30.90
C PHE A 149 -18.67 -8.23 30.50
N TYR A 150 -17.82 -7.24 30.25
CA TYR A 150 -16.41 -7.46 29.93
C TYR A 150 -15.57 -7.19 31.17
N GLN A 151 -15.13 -8.25 31.85
CA GLN A 151 -14.13 -8.13 32.90
C GLN A 151 -12.74 -8.18 32.29
N TYR A 152 -11.96 -7.12 32.49
CA TYR A 152 -10.57 -7.06 32.10
C TYR A 152 -9.72 -7.00 33.37
N LYS A 153 -8.77 -7.94 33.51
CA LYS A 153 -7.84 -7.95 34.65
C LYS A 153 -6.62 -7.14 34.26
N VAL A 154 -6.59 -5.87 34.65
CA VAL A 154 -5.43 -5.00 34.42
C VAL A 154 -4.45 -5.14 35.58
N SER A 155 -3.16 -5.33 35.29
CA SER A 155 -2.08 -5.29 36.28
C SER A 155 -1.65 -3.84 36.50
N SER A 156 -2.37 -3.09 37.32
CA SER A 156 -1.92 -1.76 37.78
C SER A 156 -2.22 -1.56 39.26
N GLY A 157 -1.22 -1.19 40.05
CA GLY A 157 -1.22 -1.11 41.51
C GLY A 157 -2.10 -0.02 42.16
N SER A 158 -3.15 0.42 41.47
CA SER A 158 -4.24 1.29 41.97
C SER A 158 -5.18 1.54 40.80
N SER A 159 -6.49 1.36 40.98
CA SER A 159 -7.50 1.56 39.93
C SER A 159 -8.61 2.49 40.39
N PHE A 160 -8.98 3.46 39.54
CA PHE A 160 -10.08 4.39 39.76
C PHE A 160 -11.20 4.09 38.75
N ILE A 161 -12.45 4.06 39.21
CA ILE A 161 -13.63 3.99 38.34
C ILE A 161 -14.15 5.42 38.19
N TYR A 162 -14.31 5.86 36.94
CA TYR A 162 -14.95 7.13 36.61
C TYR A 162 -16.28 6.85 35.90
N GLY A 163 -17.39 7.24 36.52
CA GLY A 163 -18.67 7.34 35.84
C GLY A 163 -18.67 8.58 34.93
N LEU A 164 -19.05 8.42 33.66
CA LEU A 164 -19.04 9.50 32.67
C LEU A 164 -19.99 10.67 33.02
N PHE A 165 -20.94 10.41 33.94
CA PHE A 165 -21.92 11.39 34.43
C PHE A 165 -22.01 11.43 35.96
N ASP A 166 -21.12 10.72 36.66
CA ASP A 166 -21.11 10.72 38.14
C ASP A 166 -20.15 11.79 38.63
N GLU A 167 -20.63 12.68 39.52
CA GLU A 167 -19.83 13.77 40.07
C GLU A 167 -18.90 13.34 41.22
N GLU A 168 -18.96 12.09 41.67
CA GLU A 168 -18.15 11.60 42.79
C GLU A 168 -17.14 10.52 42.38
N LYS A 169 -15.87 10.79 42.72
CA LYS A 169 -14.78 9.79 42.61
C LYS A 169 -14.78 8.91 43.85
N ASN A 170 -15.13 7.65 43.71
CA ASN A 170 -14.90 6.66 44.76
C ASN A 170 -13.54 5.96 44.55
N GLN A 171 -12.67 6.09 45.56
CA GLN A 171 -11.39 5.38 45.66
C GLN A 171 -11.60 4.00 46.30
N TYR A 172 -10.99 2.97 45.71
CA TYR A 172 -10.83 1.64 46.30
C TYR A 172 -9.35 1.25 46.32
#